data_AF-A0A971QEH1-F1
#
_entry.id   AF-A0A971QEH1-F1
#
_cell.length_a   1.000
_cell.length_b   1.000
_cell.length_c   1.000
_cell.angle_alpha   90.00
_cell.angle_beta   90.00
_cell.angle_gamma   90.00
#
_symmetry.space_group_name_H-M   'P 1'
#
loop_
_entity.id
_entity.type
_entity.pdbx_description
1 polymer ?
#
loop_
_entity_poly.entity_id
_entity_poly.type
_entity_poly.pdbx_seq_one_letter_code
_entity_poly.pdbx_strand_id
1 'polypeptide(L)'
;MPTDSCPSGSGSDTPQVIILAGPNGAGKSTAAPGLLKGLLDLDDFVNADVIAQGLSGFAPEAVALEAGEVMLRRIHRLADQRGSFAFETT
;
A
#
# COMPACT_ATOMS: atom_id res chain seq x y z
N MET A 1 0.95 -21.06 39.39
CA MET A 1 1.86 -20.44 38.41
C MET A 1 1.37 -20.83 37.01
N PRO A 2 0.44 -20.10 36.39
CA PRO A 2 0.21 -20.23 34.96
C PRO A 2 1.37 -19.53 34.25
N THR A 3 1.95 -20.21 33.26
CA THR A 3 3.03 -19.72 32.42
C THR A 3 2.52 -18.57 31.54
N ASP A 4 3.05 -17.37 31.75
CA ASP A 4 2.87 -16.26 30.81
C ASP A 4 3.56 -16.64 29.49
N SER A 5 2.74 -17.09 28.54
CA SER A 5 3.13 -17.24 27.15
C SER A 5 3.50 -15.88 26.57
N CYS A 6 4.75 -15.74 26.16
CA CYS A 6 5.26 -14.60 25.40
C CYS A 6 4.36 -14.32 24.18
N PRO A 7 3.88 -13.10 23.96
CA PRO A 7 3.10 -12.78 22.77
C PRO A 7 3.99 -12.93 21.53
N SER A 8 3.69 -13.94 20.71
CA SER A 8 4.26 -14.10 19.38
C SER A 8 3.54 -13.16 18.41
N GLY A 9 3.96 -11.89 18.42
CA GLY A 9 3.52 -10.87 17.47
C GLY A 9 4.67 -9.92 17.18
N SER A 10 5.46 -10.22 16.16
CA SER A 10 6.47 -9.28 15.65
C SER A 10 5.81 -8.26 14.73
N GLY A 11 5.14 -7.28 15.32
CA GLY A 11 4.69 -6.07 14.63
C GLY A 11 4.87 -4.91 15.59
N SER A 12 5.66 -3.90 15.21
CA SER A 12 5.81 -2.70 16.02
C SER A 12 4.43 -2.12 16.33
N ASP A 13 4.12 -1.80 17.59
CA ASP A 13 2.89 -1.10 18.02
C ASP A 13 2.68 0.28 17.32
N THR A 14 3.63 0.70 16.48
CA THR A 14 3.57 1.91 15.67
C THR A 14 3.17 1.57 14.23
N PRO A 15 2.12 2.21 13.68
CA PRO A 15 1.73 2.05 12.28
C PRO A 15 2.88 2.40 11.34
N GLN A 16 3.04 1.62 10.27
CA GLN A 16 4.09 1.80 9.27
C GLN A 16 3.52 2.34 7.96
N VAL A 17 4.15 3.38 7.43
CA VAL A 17 3.84 3.92 6.10
C VAL A 17 5.04 3.66 5.20
N ILE A 18 4.80 2.94 4.11
CA ILE A 18 5.85 2.54 3.17
C ILE A 18 5.58 3.16 1.80
N ILE A 19 6.62 3.74 1.21
CA ILE A 19 6.54 4.34 -0.11
C ILE A 19 7.43 3.53 -1.06
N LEU A 20 6.83 3.01 -2.11
CA LEU A 20 7.56 2.41 -3.21
C LEU A 20 7.79 3.48 -4.28
N ALA A 21 9.05 3.89 -4.44
CA ALA A 21 9.47 4.94 -5.37
C ALA A 21 10.68 4.49 -6.21
N GLY A 22 10.83 5.07 -7.40
CA GLY A 22 11.93 4.76 -8.32
C GLY A 22 11.53 4.95 -9.78
N PRO A 23 12.48 4.92 -10.73
CA PRO A 23 12.19 5.24 -12.14
C PRO A 23 11.22 4.23 -12.78
N ASN A 24 10.59 4.67 -13.88
CA ASN A 24 9.78 3.79 -14.73
C ASN A 24 10.61 2.59 -15.19
N GLY A 25 10.03 1.38 -15.10
CA GLY A 25 10.74 0.15 -15.46
C GLY A 25 11.65 -0.44 -14.39
N ALA A 26 11.78 0.16 -13.20
CA ALA A 26 12.58 -0.40 -12.09
C ALA A 26 11.99 -1.69 -11.46
N GLY A 27 10.83 -2.15 -11.91
CA GLY A 27 10.18 -3.37 -11.41
C GLY A 27 9.46 -3.22 -10.08
N LYS A 28 9.14 -1.98 -9.64
CA LYS A 28 8.47 -1.67 -8.37
C LYS A 28 7.16 -2.44 -8.21
N SER A 29 6.25 -2.30 -9.17
CA SER A 29 4.95 -3.00 -9.14
C SER A 29 5.08 -4.53 -9.24
N THR A 30 6.17 -5.04 -9.83
CA THR A 30 6.47 -6.48 -9.88
C THR A 30 6.97 -7.02 -8.55
N ALA A 31 7.84 -6.25 -7.87
CA ALA A 31 8.41 -6.64 -6.58
C ALA A 31 7.45 -6.40 -5.40
N ALA A 32 6.56 -5.41 -5.52
CA ALA A 32 5.68 -4.94 -4.46
C ALA A 32 4.88 -6.07 -3.76
N PRO A 33 4.20 -6.99 -4.46
CA PRO A 33 3.41 -8.02 -3.79
C PRO A 33 4.25 -8.96 -2.92
N GLY A 34 5.43 -9.37 -3.40
CA GLY A 34 6.33 -10.25 -2.66
C GLY A 34 7.00 -9.55 -1.47
N LEU A 35 7.35 -8.27 -1.65
CA LEU A 35 8.01 -7.47 -0.61
C LEU A 35 7.02 -7.06 0.48
N LEU A 36 5.84 -6.59 0.10
CA LEU A 36 4.83 -6.07 1.04
C LEU A 36 4.08 -7.18 1.77
N LYS A 37 3.54 -8.18 1.05
CA LYS A 37 2.83 -9.29 1.71
C LYS A 37 3.77 -10.31 2.33
N GLY A 38 4.92 -10.56 1.71
CA GLY A 38 5.83 -11.62 2.15
C GLY A 38 6.76 -11.19 3.29
N LEU A 39 7.31 -9.97 3.26
CA LEU A 39 8.31 -9.53 4.24
C LEU A 39 7.75 -8.60 5.32
N LEU A 40 6.66 -7.88 5.02
CA LEU A 40 6.16 -6.78 5.85
C LEU A 40 4.75 -7.01 6.38
N ASP A 41 4.12 -8.15 6.03
CA ASP A 41 2.75 -8.52 6.42
C ASP A 41 1.74 -7.38 6.19
N LEU A 42 1.92 -6.67 5.07
CA LEU A 42 1.13 -5.50 4.69
C LEU A 42 0.05 -5.89 3.68
N ASP A 43 -1.20 -5.85 4.13
CA ASP A 43 -2.37 -6.13 3.29
C ASP A 43 -2.79 -4.97 2.40
N ASP A 44 -2.59 -3.73 2.87
CA ASP A 44 -3.03 -2.51 2.20
C ASP A 44 -1.91 -1.90 1.34
N PHE A 45 -2.03 -2.07 0.02
CA PHE A 45 -1.20 -1.41 -0.99
C PHE A 45 -2.04 -0.56 -1.94
N VAL A 46 -1.71 0.73 -2.07
CA VAL A 46 -2.45 1.69 -2.89
C VAL A 46 -1.59 2.15 -4.07
N ASN A 47 -2.10 1.99 -5.30
CA ASN A 47 -1.41 2.36 -6.54
C ASN A 47 -2.39 3.12 -7.46
N ALA A 48 -1.98 4.30 -7.93
CA ALA A 48 -2.80 5.17 -8.79
C ALA A 48 -3.12 4.55 -10.16
N ASP A 49 -2.18 3.84 -10.79
CA ASP A 49 -2.37 3.20 -12.09
C ASP A 49 -3.40 2.08 -12.01
N VAL A 50 -3.37 1.27 -10.94
CA VAL A 50 -4.36 0.22 -10.70
C VAL A 50 -5.76 0.83 -10.50
N ILE A 51 -5.84 1.95 -9.79
CA ILE A 51 -7.10 2.67 -9.60
C ILE A 51 -7.59 3.23 -10.94
N ALA A 52 -6.73 3.88 -11.71
CA ALA A 52 -7.07 4.44 -13.03
C ALA A 52 -7.60 3.35 -13.98
N GLN A 53 -6.95 2.19 -14.00
CA GLN A 53 -7.38 1.02 -14.77
C GLN A 53 -8.75 0.48 -14.34
N GLY A 54 -9.07 0.57 -13.05
CA GLY A 54 -10.38 0.22 -12.50
C GLY A 54 -11.48 1.23 -12.83
N LEU A 55 -11.13 2.52 -12.91
CA LEU A 55 -12.05 3.60 -13.27
C LEU A 55 -12.34 3.61 -14.79
N SER A 56 -11.31 3.41 -15.62
CA SER A 56 -11.42 3.41 -17.07
C SER A 56 -10.58 2.29 -17.67
N GLY A 57 -11.24 1.21 -18.08
CA GLY A 57 -10.57 0.03 -18.63
C GLY A 57 -9.84 0.28 -19.96
N PHE A 58 -10.34 1.23 -20.75
CA PHE A 58 -9.86 1.49 -22.12
C PHE A 58 -9.03 2.77 -22.26
N ALA A 59 -9.10 3.68 -21.28
CA ALA A 59 -8.32 4.92 -21.28
C ALA A 59 -7.98 5.33 -19.84
N PRO A 60 -7.10 4.58 -19.13
CA PRO A 60 -6.69 4.91 -17.77
C PRO A 60 -6.02 6.28 -17.66
N GLU A 61 -5.30 6.72 -18.69
CA GLU A 61 -4.57 7.99 -18.69
C GLU A 61 -5.53 9.19 -18.62
N ALA A 62 -6.74 9.04 -19.17
CA ALA A 62 -7.77 10.08 -19.16
C ALA A 62 -8.36 10.32 -17.76
N VAL A 63 -8.21 9.37 -16.84
CA VAL A 63 -8.73 9.43 -15.46
C VAL A 63 -7.60 9.49 -14.42
N ALA A 64 -6.36 9.78 -14.83
CA ALA A 64 -5.20 9.81 -13.94
C ALA A 64 -5.36 10.76 -12.75
N LEU A 65 -5.95 11.95 -12.96
CA LEU A 65 -6.21 12.91 -11.89
C LEU A 65 -7.24 12.38 -10.89
N GLU A 66 -8.35 11.84 -11.39
CA GLU A 66 -9.41 11.24 -10.55
C GLU A 66 -8.88 10.05 -9.73
N ALA A 67 -8.06 9.20 -10.36
CA ALA A 67 -7.39 8.10 -9.69
C ALA A 67 -6.46 8.57 -8.57
N GLY A 68 -5.72 9.66 -8.79
CA GLY A 68 -4.89 10.32 -7.79
C GLY A 68 -5.71 10.81 -6.58
N GLU A 69 -6.87 11.43 -6.81
CA GLU A 69 -7.75 11.84 -5.71
C GLU A 69 -8.30 10.64 -4.92
N VAL A 70 -8.69 9.56 -5.60
CA VAL A 70 -9.13 8.32 -4.95
C VAL A 70 -8.01 7.73 -4.09
N MET A 71 -6.77 7.69 -4.62
CA MET A 71 -5.59 7.24 -3.89
C MET A 71 -5.36 8.06 -2.63
N LEU A 72 -5.38 9.40 -2.71
CA LEU A 72 -5.20 10.29 -1.55
C LEU A 72 -6.28 10.07 -0.49
N ARG A 73 -7.56 9.94 -0.90
CA ARG A 73 -8.66 9.62 0.02
C ARG A 73 -8.43 8.28 0.73
N ARG A 74 -7.92 7.27 0.03
CA ARG A 74 -7.62 5.96 0.63
C ARG A 74 -6.48 6.05 1.64
N ILE A 75 -5.40 6.76 1.31
CA ILE A 75 -4.25 7.01 2.20
C ILE A 75 -4.70 7.71 3.48
N HIS A 76 -5.50 8.79 3.37
CA HIS A 76 -6.03 9.49 4.54
C HIS A 76 -6.87 8.58 5.44
N ARG A 77 -7.77 7.79 4.85
CA ARG A 77 -8.60 6.85 5.61
C ARG A 77 -7.78 5.79 6.34
N LEU A 78 -6.70 5.29 5.74
CA LEU A 78 -5.80 4.31 6.37
C LEU A 78 -4.99 4.94 7.51
N ALA A 79 -4.53 6.18 7.31
CA ALA A 79 -3.84 6.95 8.33
C ALA A 79 -4.75 7.25 9.55
N ASP A 80 -6.00 7.64 9.32
CA ASP A 80 -6.99 7.89 10.38
C ASP A 80 -7.30 6.63 11.20
N GLN A 81 -7.23 5.46 10.56
CA GLN A 81 -7.40 4.15 11.19
C GLN A 81 -6.14 3.69 11.94
N ARG A 82 -5.04 4.45 11.89
CA ARG A 82 -3.72 4.02 12.38
C ARG A 82 -3.31 2.67 11.79
N GLY A 83 -3.68 2.42 10.53
CA GLY A 83 -3.29 1.21 9.82
C GLY A 83 -1.89 1.34 9.23
N SER A 84 -1.18 0.22 9.13
CA SER A 84 0.03 0.15 8.31
C SER A 84 -0.38 0.00 6.84
N PHE A 85 0.25 0.75 5.93
CA PHE A 85 -0.03 0.66 4.50
C PHE A 85 1.19 1.02 3.67
N ALA A 86 1.16 0.56 2.42
CA ALA A 86 2.12 0.96 1.41
C ALA A 86 1.42 1.67 0.25
N PHE A 87 2.15 2.54 -0.44
CA PHE A 87 1.68 3.12 -1.68
C PHE A 87 2.81 3.35 -2.69
N GLU A 88 2.47 3.32 -3.97
CA GLU A 88 3.42 3.57 -5.06
C GLU A 88 3.22 4.96 -5.65
N THR A 89 4.34 5.64 -5.89
CA THR A 89 4.43 6.89 -6.65
C THR A 89 5.59 6.77 -7.62
N THR A 90 5.44 7.36 -8.81
CA THR A 90 6.47 7.47 -9.84
C THR A 90 7.28 8.75 -9.71
#